data_AF-A0A7Z2G7R6-F1
#
_entry.id   AF-A0A7Z2G7R6-F1
#
_cell.length_a   1.000
_cell.length_b   1.000
_cell.length_c   1.000
_cell.angle_alpha   90.00
_cell.angle_beta   90.00
_cell.angle_gamma   90.00
#
_symmetry.space_group_name_H-M   'P 1'
#
loop_
_entity.id
_entity.type
_entity.pdbx_description
1 polymer ?
#
loop_
_entity_poly.entity_id
_entity_poly.type
_entity_poly.pdbx_seq_one_letter_code
_entity_poly.pdbx_strand_id
1 'polypeptide(L)' 'MESLWEYRWAFVETGHWGGRKETNFWMIDAEAEKWWAYGMKGTERLDGTRRDRNAKDVDWRATENIRPWDHGGVPYD' A
#
# COMPACT_ATOMS: atom_id res chain seq x y z
N MET A 1 -8.48 11.82 0.76
CA MET A 1 -7.77 10.98 1.75
C MET A 1 -6.30 11.28 1.58
N GLU A 2 -5.57 11.50 2.67
CA GLU A 2 -4.12 11.67 2.59
C GLU A 2 -3.47 10.37 2.13
N SER A 3 -2.45 10.44 1.26
CA SER A 3 -1.74 9.22 0.84
C SER A 3 -0.99 8.62 2.02
N LEU A 4 -1.22 7.33 2.26
CA LEU A 4 -0.62 6.62 3.38
C LEU A 4 0.32 5.56 2.81
N TRP A 5 1.61 5.88 2.78
CA TRP A 5 2.62 5.06 2.14
C TRP A 5 3.04 3.90 3.02
N GLU A 6 3.00 2.69 2.46
CA GLU A 6 3.44 1.46 3.09
C GLU A 6 4.61 0.86 2.31
N TYR A 7 5.50 0.19 3.05
CA TYR A 7 6.70 -0.42 2.52
C TYR A 7 6.87 -1.83 3.09
N ARG A 8 7.56 -2.69 2.35
CA ARG A 8 8.11 -3.93 2.92
C ARG A 8 9.47 -3.64 3.54
N TRP A 9 9.88 -4.50 4.46
CA TRP A 9 11.13 -4.37 5.20
C TRP A 9 11.92 -5.67 5.09
N ALA A 10 13.24 -5.55 5.02
CA ALA A 10 14.16 -6.67 5.06
C ALA A 10 15.06 -6.53 6.29
N PHE A 11 15.34 -7.66 6.94
CA PHE A 11 16.36 -7.76 7.98
C PHE A 11 17.40 -8.77 7.55
N VAL A 12 18.65 -8.30 7.43
CA VAL A 12 19.81 -9.14 7.13
C VAL A 12 20.54 -9.41 8.43
N GLU A 13 20.41 -10.63 8.94
CA GLU A 13 21.16 -11.07 10.10
C GLU A 13 22.59 -11.43 9.70
N THR A 14 23.58 -10.73 10.27
CA THR A 14 25.00 -11.04 10.02
C THR A 14 25.47 -12.12 11.00
N GLY A 15 25.32 -13.38 10.62
CA GLY A 15 25.76 -14.54 11.42
C GLY A 15 26.04 -15.76 10.55
N HIS A 16 26.66 -16.80 11.11
CA HIS A 16 26.97 -18.04 10.37
C HIS A 16 25.74 -18.75 9.78
N TRP A 17 24.58 -18.55 10.41
CA TRP A 17 23.27 -19.02 9.94
C TRP A 17 22.34 -17.87 9.54
N GLY A 18 22.88 -16.65 9.49
CA GLY A 18 22.13 -15.44 9.20
C GLY A 18 21.79 -15.35 7.72
N GLY A 19 20.58 -14.89 7.42
CA GLY A 19 20.07 -14.73 6.05
C GLY A 19 19.17 -13.50 5.94
N ARG A 20 18.81 -13.15 4.71
CA ARG A 20 17.87 -12.05 4.44
C ARG A 20 16.45 -12.52 4.74
N LYS A 21 15.81 -11.92 5.73
CA LYS A 21 14.40 -12.14 6.09
C LYS A 21 13.59 -10.95 5.65
N GLU A 22 12.66 -11.15 4.73
CA GLU A 22 11.80 -10.08 4.21
C GLU A 22 10.39 -10.21 4.82
N THR A 23 9.75 -9.08 5.12
CA THR A 23 8.36 -9.09 5.59
C THR A 23 7.44 -9.45 4.43
N ASN A 24 6.48 -10.35 4.65
CA ASN A 24 5.43 -10.67 3.67
C ASN A 24 4.24 -9.69 3.72
N PHE A 25 4.34 -8.65 4.53
CA PHE A 25 3.32 -7.64 4.74
C PHE A 25 3.92 -6.24 4.62
N TRP A 26 3.05 -5.29 4.25
CA TRP A 26 3.36 -3.88 4.12
C TRP A 26 3.05 -3.17 5.43
N MET A 27 3.90 -2.21 5.79
CA MET A 27 3.74 -1.40 6.99
C MET A 27 4.06 0.05 6.66
N ILE A 28 3.33 0.97 7.30
CA ILE A 28 3.78 2.37 7.35
C ILE A 28 4.99 2.50 8.28
N ASP A 29 5.75 3.59 8.16
CA ASP A 29 6.91 3.84 9.02
C ASP A 29 6.56 3.73 10.53
N ALA A 30 5.40 4.25 10.95
CA ALA A 30 4.94 4.15 12.34
C ALA A 30 4.56 2.72 12.82
N GLU A 31 4.16 1.84 11.90
CA GLU A 31 3.94 0.42 12.20
C GLU A 31 5.27 -0.33 12.22
N ALA A 32 6.19 0.06 11.32
CA ALA A 32 7.53 -0.48 11.29
C ALA A 32 8.28 -0.21 12.59
N GLU A 33 8.08 0.94 13.25
CA GLU A 33 8.66 1.23 14.58
C GLU A 33 8.33 0.18 15.66
N LYS A 34 7.20 -0.53 15.52
CA LYS A 34 6.79 -1.60 16.45
C LYS A 34 7.30 -2.97 16.04
N TRP A 35 7.86 -3.10 14.83
CA TRP A 35 8.39 -4.35 14.34
C TRP A 35 9.67 -4.73 15.07
N TRP A 36 9.80 -5.99 15.45
CA TRP A 36 10.88 -6.47 16.33
C TRP A 36 12.30 -6.18 15.80
N ALA A 37 12.48 -6.11 14.48
CA ALA A 37 13.78 -5.86 13.86
C ALA A 37 14.01 -4.38 13.52
N TYR A 38 13.05 -3.49 13.75
CA TYR A 38 13.21 -2.09 13.41
C TYR A 38 14.37 -1.44 14.17
N GLY A 39 15.20 -0.67 13.46
CA GLY A 39 16.41 -0.04 14.02
C GLY A 39 17.59 -0.99 14.30
N MET A 40 17.45 -2.29 14.06
CA MET A 40 18.56 -3.24 14.19
C MET A 40 19.57 -3.10 13.05
N LYS A 41 20.83 -3.43 13.33
CA LYS A 41 21.89 -3.47 12.32
C LYS A 41 21.58 -4.57 11.29
N GLY A 42 21.34 -4.16 10.05
CA GLY A 42 20.91 -5.06 8.97
C GLY A 42 19.45 -4.86 8.54
N THR A 43 18.70 -3.99 9.21
CA THR A 43 17.35 -3.61 8.81
C THR A 43 17.40 -2.60 7.66
N GLU A 44 16.65 -2.89 6.61
CA GLU A 44 16.56 -2.12 5.39
C GLU A 44 15.09 -1.97 4.98
N ARG A 45 14.70 -0.75 4.63
CA ARG A 45 13.40 -0.49 4.02
C ARG A 45 13.47 -0.82 2.53
N LEU A 46 12.46 -1.51 2.01
CA LEU A 46 12.37 -1.84 0.60
C LEU A 46 11.56 -0.77 -0.14
N ASP A 47 12.18 0.36 -0.43
CA ASP A 47 11.54 1.49 -1.14
C ASP A 47 10.97 1.11 -2.51
N GLY A 48 11.53 0.09 -3.18
CA GLY A 48 10.99 -0.45 -4.44
C GLY A 48 9.60 -1.12 -4.31
N THR A 49 9.16 -1.40 -3.07
CA THR A 49 7.85 -2.02 -2.79
C THR A 49 6.80 -1.02 -2.30
N ARG A 50 7.10 0.28 -2.42
CA ARG A 50 6.23 1.38 -2.00
C ARG A 50 4.83 1.24 -2.60
N ARG A 51 3.83 1.25 -1.73
CA ARG A 51 2.41 1.21 -2.10
C ARG A 51 1.64 2.25 -1.31
N ASP A 52 0.66 2.88 -1.93
CA ASP A 52 -0.31 3.73 -1.21
C ASP A 52 -1.44 2.87 -0.67
N ARG A 53 -1.63 2.84 0.66
CA ARG A 53 -2.74 2.13 1.32
C ARG A 53 -4.09 2.70 0.88
N ASN A 54 -4.09 4.02 0.64
CA ASN A 54 -5.29 4.77 0.29
C ASN A 54 -5.51 4.89 -1.22
N ALA A 55 -4.66 4.22 -2.03
CA ALA A 55 -4.95 4.04 -3.44
C ALA A 55 -6.17 3.14 -3.52
N LYS A 56 -7.34 3.77 -3.55
CA LYS A 56 -8.54 3.12 -4.01
C LYS A 56 -8.24 2.63 -5.41
N ASP A 57 -8.29 1.31 -5.59
CA ASP A 57 -8.56 0.73 -6.89
C ASP A 57 -9.74 1.53 -7.44
N VAL A 58 -9.49 2.28 -8.51
CA VAL A 58 -10.57 3.01 -9.19
C VAL A 58 -11.46 1.90 -9.72
N ASP A 59 -12.53 1.59 -8.99
CA ASP A 59 -13.54 0.66 -9.45
C ASP A 59 -14.18 1.31 -10.67
N TRP A 60 -13.68 0.96 -11.86
CA TRP A 60 -14.19 1.47 -13.13
C TRP A 60 -15.67 1.12 -13.31
N ARG A 61 -16.16 0.07 -12.61
CA ARG A 61 -17.59 -0.29 -12.55
C ARG A 61 -18.46 0.72 -11.79
N ALA A 62 -17.91 1.45 -10.82
CA ALA A 62 -18.61 2.51 -10.12
C ALA A 62 -18.74 3.80 -10.95
N THR A 63 -17.91 3.96 -12.00
CA THR A 63 -17.99 5.10 -12.93
C THR A 63 -18.87 4.82 -14.16
N GLU A 64 -19.25 3.56 -14.41
CA GLU A 64 -20.10 3.14 -15.54
C GLU A 64 -21.62 3.26 -15.28
N ASN A 65 -22.06 3.83 -14.15
CA ASN A 65 -23.50 4.05 -13.91
C ASN A 65 -24.07 5.34 -14.53
N ILE A 66 -23.29 6.07 -15.32
CA ILE A 66 -23.84 7.06 -16.24
C ILE A 66 -24.08 6.34 -17.56
N ARG A 67 -25.27 5.76 -17.70
CA ARG A 67 -25.71 5.23 -18.99
C ARG A 67 -25.69 6.40 -19.98
N PRO A 68 -25.16 6.26 -21.20
CA PRO A 68 -25.04 7.36 -22.16
C PRO A 68 -26.39 7.94 -22.65
N TRP A 69 -27.52 7.36 -22.24
CA TRP A 69 -28.89 7.83 -22.51
C TRP A 69 -29.61 8.38 -21.27
N ASP A 70 -28.92 8.49 -20.14
CA ASP A 70 -29.43 9.19 -18.94
C ASP A 70 -29.30 10.71 -19.13
N HIS A 71 -29.84 11.21 -20.24
CA HIS A 71 -30.14 12.63 -20.40
C HIS A 71 -31.45 12.87 -19.65
N GLY A 72 -31.34 13.67 -18.58
CA GLY A 72 -32.43 14.03 -17.69
C GLY A 72 -33.74 14.23 -18.45
N GLY A 73 -34.77 13.49 -18.02
CA GLY A 73 -36.09 13.55 -18.59
C GLY A 73 -36.55 15.00 -18.68
N VAL A 74 -36.65 15.50 -19.91
CA VAL A 74 -37.43 16.70 -20.20
C VAL A 74 -38.90 16.31 -20.01
N PRO A 75 -39.63 16.91 -19.06
CA PRO A 75 -41.07 16.72 -19.00
C PRO A 75 -41.67 17.41 -20.23
N TYR A 76 -42.37 16.64 -21.06
CA TYR A 76 -43.27 17.24 -22.05
C TYR A 76 -44.57 17.61 -21.32
N ASP A 77 -44.88 18.92 -21.35
CA ASP A 77 -46.19 19.51 -21.03
C ASP A 77 -47.23 19.15 -22.12
#